data_AF-A0A1J3FFW4-F1
#
_entry.id   AF-A0A1J3FFW4-F1
#
_cell.length_a   1.000
_cell.length_b   1.000
_cell.length_c   1.000
_cell.angle_alpha   90.00
_cell.angle_beta   90.00
_cell.angle_gamma   90.00
#
_symmetry.space_group_name_H-M   'P 1'
#
loop_
_entity.id
_entity.type
_entity.pdbx_description
1 polymer ?
#
loop_
_entity_poly.entity_id
_entity_poly.type
_entity_poly.pdbx_seq_one_letter_code
_entity_poly.pdbx_strand_id
1 'polypeptide(L)'
;DMKPLIGVRFDYYAGSFFVDEEEKVAVVLQKDKGKPYPNKHITAYIIASNGYLKLVDLGQSRDFRRCPLVCSYVPSSVPIDSNLLHH
;
A
#
# COMPACT_ATOMS: atom_id res chain seq x y z
N ASP A 1 3.76 -15.72 -5.11
CA ASP A 1 3.42 -16.62 -3.97
C ASP A 1 3.36 -15.87 -2.66
N MET A 2 2.40 -16.24 -1.80
CA MET A 2 2.29 -15.71 -0.44
C MET A 2 3.25 -16.45 0.50
N LYS A 3 3.70 -15.77 1.55
CA LYS A 3 4.61 -16.31 2.58
C LYS A 3 3.98 -16.14 3.97
N PRO A 4 4.28 -17.01 4.94
CA PRO A 4 3.84 -16.82 6.33
C PRO A 4 4.28 -15.46 6.89
N LEU A 5 3.42 -14.82 7.69
CA LEU A 5 3.69 -13.58 8.42
C LEU A 5 4.58 -13.85 9.62
N ILE A 6 5.88 -14.02 9.37
CA ILE A 6 6.88 -14.30 10.40
C ILE A 6 7.93 -13.18 10.39
N GLY A 7 8.19 -12.60 11.56
CA GLY A 7 9.28 -11.64 11.76
C GLY A 7 9.10 -10.27 11.10
N VAL A 8 7.90 -9.94 10.62
CA VAL A 8 7.62 -8.64 9.99
C VAL A 8 7.40 -7.57 11.05
N ARG A 9 8.10 -6.44 10.93
CA ARG A 9 7.96 -5.27 11.81
C ARG A 9 7.68 -4.01 11.01
N PHE A 10 6.49 -3.46 11.19
CA PHE A 10 6.10 -2.21 10.57
C PHE A 10 6.70 -1.02 11.32
N ASP A 11 7.12 0.00 10.56
CA ASP A 11 7.48 1.29 11.15
C ASP A 11 6.20 2.09 11.46
N TYR A 12 6.01 2.47 12.72
CA TYR A 12 4.89 3.30 13.13
C TYR A 12 4.87 4.65 12.40
N TYR A 13 6.04 5.20 12.06
CA TYR A 13 6.17 6.52 11.45
C TYR A 13 6.30 6.50 9.92
N ALA A 14 6.49 5.34 9.28
CA ALA A 14 6.84 5.27 7.86
C ALA A 14 5.80 4.58 6.97
N GLY A 15 4.58 4.37 7.50
CA GLY A 15 3.53 3.69 6.77
C GLY A 15 2.12 4.16 7.08
N SER A 16 1.20 3.64 6.29
CA SER A 16 -0.24 3.74 6.49
C SER A 16 -0.88 2.40 6.16
N PHE A 17 -2.10 2.18 6.60
CA PHE A 17 -2.80 0.92 6.35
C PHE A 17 -4.29 1.14 6.09
N PHE A 18 -4.89 0.19 5.38
CA PHE A 18 -6.34 0.05 5.29
C PHE A 18 -6.70 -1.43 5.44
N VAL A 19 -7.95 -1.67 5.82
CA VAL A 19 -8.53 -3.01 5.95
C VAL A 19 -9.64 -3.11 4.91
N ASP A 20 -9.60 -4.20 4.14
CA ASP A 20 -10.69 -4.62 3.29
C ASP A 20 -11.41 -5.77 4.00
N GLU A 21 -12.58 -5.46 4.56
CA GLU A 21 -13.37 -6.42 5.34
C GLU A 21 -14.03 -7.50 4.46
N GLU A 22 -14.34 -7.17 3.20
CA GLU A 22 -14.95 -8.10 2.24
C GLU A 22 -13.92 -9.15 1.81
N GLU A 23 -12.72 -8.70 1.43
CA GLU A 23 -11.61 -9.57 1.02
C GLU A 23 -10.85 -10.17 2.21
N LYS A 24 -11.15 -9.75 3.45
CA LYS A 24 -10.48 -10.18 4.70
C LYS A 24 -8.96 -10.02 4.64
N VAL A 25 -8.51 -8.89 4.09
CA VAL A 25 -7.09 -8.52 3.99
C VAL A 25 -6.82 -7.17 4.64
N ALA A 26 -5.63 -7.03 5.22
CA ALA A 26 -5.08 -5.73 5.59
C ALA A 26 -3.95 -5.39 4.62
N VAL A 27 -3.89 -4.15 4.16
CA VAL A 27 -2.81 -3.67 3.31
C VAL A 27 -2.03 -2.61 4.07
N VAL A 28 -0.74 -2.84 4.25
CA VAL A 28 0.17 -1.86 4.84
C VAL A 28 1.10 -1.33 3.76
N LEU A 29 1.13 -0.03 3.53
CA LEU A 29 2.14 0.62 2.71
C LEU A 29 3.28 1.09 3.59
N GLN A 30 4.51 0.74 3.23
CA GLN A 30 5.69 1.22 3.93
C GLN A 30 6.83 1.48 2.94
N LYS A 31 7.65 2.49 3.25
CA LYS A 31 8.94 2.63 2.57
C LYS A 31 9.93 1.58 3.05
N ASP A 32 10.77 1.12 2.12
CA ASP A 32 11.88 0.21 2.39
C ASP A 32 12.82 0.79 3.47
N LYS A 33 13.08 -0.01 4.50
CA LYS A 33 14.05 0.32 5.56
C LYS A 33 15.47 0.08 5.04
N GLY A 34 16.42 0.89 5.51
CA GLY A 34 17.85 0.66 5.29
C GLY A 34 18.39 0.99 3.88
N LYS A 35 17.54 1.35 2.91
CA LYS A 35 18.02 1.81 1.60
C LYS A 35 18.30 3.32 1.60
N PRO A 36 19.49 3.75 1.13
CA PRO A 36 19.79 5.17 0.95
C PRO A 36 18.94 5.78 -0.17
N TYR A 37 18.69 7.09 -0.09
CA TYR A 37 18.02 7.83 -1.16
C TYR A 37 18.87 7.80 -2.45
N PRO A 38 18.27 7.74 -3.66
CA PRO A 38 16.83 7.74 -3.99
C PRO A 38 16.17 6.36 -3.95
N ASN A 39 16.87 5.30 -3.56
CA ASN A 39 16.46 3.91 -3.73
C ASN A 39 15.38 3.44 -2.73
N LYS A 40 14.60 4.35 -2.15
CA LYS A 40 13.49 4.02 -1.25
C LYS A 40 12.26 3.66 -2.07
N HIS A 41 12.02 2.36 -2.21
CA HIS A 41 10.79 1.84 -2.77
C HIS A 41 9.66 1.89 -1.74
N ILE A 42 8.43 1.97 -2.24
CA ILE A 42 7.22 1.75 -1.46
C ILE A 42 6.81 0.31 -1.68
N THR A 43 6.70 -0.45 -0.61
CA THR A 43 6.24 -1.83 -0.64
C THR A 43 4.85 -1.91 0.00
N ALA A 44 3.91 -2.54 -0.70
CA ALA A 44 2.63 -2.96 -0.12
C ALA A 44 2.76 -4.36 0.47
N TYR A 45 2.39 -4.49 1.73
CA TYR A 45 2.27 -5.76 2.44
C TYR A 45 0.78 -6.10 2.48
N ILE A 46 0.36 -7.05 1.64
CA ILE A 46 -1.01 -7.58 1.63
C ILE A 46 -1.04 -8.74 2.61
N ILE A 47 -1.72 -8.57 3.73
CA ILE A 47 -1.78 -9.53 4.83
C ILE A 47 -3.17 -10.16 4.83
N ALA A 48 -3.23 -11.45 4.58
CA ALA A 48 -4.47 -12.21 4.68
C ALA A 48 -4.75 -12.60 6.14
N SER A 49 -6.04 -12.69 6.47
CA SER A 49 -6.52 -13.10 7.80
C SER A 49 -6.00 -14.47 8.28
N ASN A 50 -5.56 -15.34 7.36
CA ASN A 50 -4.95 -16.63 7.69
C ASN A 50 -3.45 -16.54 8.08
N GLY A 51 -2.90 -15.33 8.22
CA GLY A 51 -1.51 -15.12 8.65
C GLY A 51 -0.49 -15.28 7.54
N TYR A 52 -0.90 -15.26 6.27
CA TYR A 52 0.01 -15.20 5.12
C TYR A 52 0.04 -13.79 4.53
N LEU A 53 1.14 -13.44 3.87
CA LEU A 53 1.28 -12.15 3.21
C LEU A 53 1.93 -12.23 1.84
N LYS A 54 1.64 -11.23 1.01
CA LYS A 54 2.32 -10.95 -0.25
C LYS A 54 2.95 -9.57 -0.19
N LEU A 55 4.19 -9.46 -0.64
CA LEU A 55 4.85 -8.17 -0.84
C LEU A 55 4.68 -7.76 -2.31
N VAL A 56 4.32 -6.49 -2.54
CA VAL A 56 4.20 -5.90 -3.86
C VAL A 56 5.02 -4.62 -3.89
N ASP A 57 6.00 -4.54 -4.79
CA ASP A 57 6.78 -3.32 -5.04
C ASP A 57 5.92 -2.34 -5.84
N LEU A 58 5.66 -1.16 -5.27
CA LEU A 58 4.92 -0.07 -5.91
C LEU A 58 5.85 0.96 -6.57
N GLY A 59 7.16 0.70 -6.56
CA GLY A 59 8.18 1.55 -7.16
C GLY A 59 8.76 2.59 -6.21
N GLN A 60 9.60 3.46 -6.77
CA GLN A 60 10.38 4.45 -6.01
C GLN A 60 9.53 5.63 -5.53
N SER A 61 9.73 6.02 -4.27
CA SER A 61 9.17 7.27 -3.74
C SER A 61 10.06 8.45 -4.13
N ARG A 62 9.51 9.41 -4.89
CA ARG A 62 10.20 10.67 -5.22
C ARG A 62 10.37 11.59 -4.01
N ASP A 63 9.48 11.48 -3.03
CA ASP A 63 9.48 12.31 -1.82
C ASP A 63 10.02 11.52 -0.62
N PHE A 64 11.10 11.99 -0.01
CA PHE A 64 11.71 11.32 1.15
C PHE A 64 10.95 11.57 2.46
N ARG A 65 10.24 12.70 2.59
CA ARG A 65 9.64 13.18 3.84
C ARG A 65 8.23 12.66 4.07
N ARG A 66 7.47 12.41 3.01
CA ARG A 66 6.07 12.02 3.13
C ARG A 66 5.88 10.52 3.19
N CYS A 67 5.13 10.03 4.16
CA CYS A 67 4.73 8.63 4.20
C CYS A 67 3.71 8.36 3.09
N PRO A 68 3.72 7.16 2.48
CA PRO A 68 2.65 6.77 1.59
C PRO A 68 1.34 6.79 2.38
N LEU A 69 0.32 7.46 1.85
CA LEU A 69 -1.01 7.52 2.45
C LEU A 69 -1.93 6.60 1.65
N VAL A 70 -2.73 5.82 2.37
CA VAL A 70 -3.84 5.06 1.80
C VAL A 70 -5.16 5.66 2.26
N CYS A 71 -6.14 5.61 1.37
CA CYS A 71 -7.53 5.94 1.67
C CYS A 71 -8.39 4.80 1.12
N SER A 72 -9.43 4.41 1.86
CA SER A 72 -10.48 3.54 1.33
C SER A 72 -11.16 4.29 0.19
N TYR A 73 -11.02 3.78 -1.03
CA TYR A 73 -11.74 4.32 -2.18
C TYR A 73 -13.15 3.73 -2.17
N VAL A 74 -14.12 4.54 -1.76
CA VAL A 74 -15.53 4.25 -2.01
C VAL A 74 -15.85 4.89 -3.36
N PRO A 75 -16.11 4.11 -4.42
CA PRO A 75 -16.51 4.69 -5.69
C PRO A 75 -17.75 5.52 -5.42
N SER A 76 -17.70 6.82 -5.71
CA SER A 76 -18.92 7.61 -5.69
C SER A 76 -19.80 7.06 -6.80
N SER A 77 -21.10 6.89 -6.55
CA SER A 77 -22.09 6.51 -7.57
C SER A 77 -22.30 7.62 -8.62
N VAL A 78 -21.37 8.58 -8.70
CA VAL A 78 -21.41 9.69 -9.65
C VAL A 78 -21.03 9.13 -11.01
N PRO A 79 -21.91 9.20 -12.01
CA PRO A 79 -21.57 8.81 -13.38
C PRO A 79 -20.31 9.58 -13.81
N ILE A 80 -19.30 8.84 -14.28
CA ILE A 80 -18.16 9.46 -14.94
C ILE A 80 -18.70 10.07 -16.23
N ASP A 81 -18.64 11.40 -16.35
CA ASP A 81 -18.98 12.07 -17.59
C ASP A 81 -17.94 11.72 -18.66
N SER A 82 -18.34 10.87 -19.61
CA SER A 82 -17.48 10.42 -20.71
C SER A 82 -17.01 11.56 -21.62
N ASN A 83 -17.60 12.75 -21.51
CA ASN A 83 -17.22 13.91 -22.32
C ASN A 83 -15.89 14.57 -21.90
N LEU A 84 -15.32 14.21 -20.73
CA LEU A 84 -14.05 14.78 -20.24
C LEU A 84 -12.81 13.96 -20.62
N LEU A 85 -12.95 12.81 -21.27
CA LEU A 85 -11.84 11.93 -21.67
C LEU A 85 -11.33 12.18 -23.10
N HIS A 86 -11.90 13.15 -23.81
CA HIS A 86 -11.59 13.46 -25.22
C HIS A 86 -10.83 14.77 -25.45
N HIS A 87 -10.23 15.37 -24.41
CA HIS A 87 -9.42 16.59 -24.55
C HIS A 87 -7.94 16.37 -24.26
#